data_AF-A0A5E7HDW2-F1
#
_entry.id   AF-A0A5E7HDW2-F1
#
_cell.length_a   1.000
_cell.length_b   1.000
_cell.length_c   1.000
_cell.angle_alpha   90.00
_cell.angle_beta   90.00
_cell.angle_gamma   90.00
#
_symmetry.space_group_name_H-M   'P 1'
#
loop_
_entity.id
_entity.type
_entity.pdbx_description
1 polymer ?
#
loop_
_entity_poly.entity_id
_entity_poly.type
_entity_poly.pdbx_seq_one_letter_code
_entity_poly.pdbx_strand_id
1 'polypeptide(L)'
;MRAFIGSLKPVHDETLSSWLSRMYHKRYFDGALTSEFEQLAAKDPNSNGDSDFLYESPTFLSYFTAVQQREIEIRFRMPKSDVTLPSSSCKYCSECFQDDIGNLLVPIWRRSWRINGAAVCMNHPRPVLLSRLIQCPTDLRDRGWQGFKEYLESPASRLRANFPIMNSSSDKGAAQNEKLLQLVKRVQRWYQAHTSDHRSKRLSRNSLRFLLGIWLHQADTPKLSPGIARTCFQSPLRQSRPNAGRLTAPEASIDTATPRELAVAYWLMGVAYELITREEAVFIRETIRTAFSPFPTTQMQIAASTTANYLDEGLSRLIHEAKSALTLDEFREVSWVLIRLIQSKS
;
A
#
# COMPACT_ATOMS: atom_id res chain seq x y z
N MET A 1 -27.98 -17.51 6.67
CA MET A 1 -27.82 -16.50 5.59
C MET A 1 -29.03 -15.56 5.51
N ARG A 2 -29.47 -14.94 6.63
CA ARG A 2 -30.69 -14.09 6.73
C ARG A 2 -30.44 -12.72 7.39
N ALA A 3 -29.20 -12.35 7.66
CA ALA A 3 -28.88 -11.21 8.52
C ALA A 3 -29.24 -9.83 7.93
N PHE A 4 -29.23 -9.68 6.61
CA PHE A 4 -29.50 -8.39 5.95
C PHE A 4 -30.85 -8.38 5.23
N ILE A 5 -31.83 -9.18 5.68
CA ILE A 5 -33.19 -9.11 5.10
C ILE A 5 -33.72 -7.68 5.27
N GLY A 6 -34.19 -7.06 4.18
CA GLY A 6 -34.66 -5.69 4.17
C GLY A 6 -33.55 -4.61 4.15
N SER A 7 -32.30 -4.98 3.88
CA SER A 7 -31.17 -4.05 3.69
C SER A 7 -30.22 -4.54 2.59
N LEU A 8 -29.29 -3.69 2.14
CA LEU A 8 -28.26 -4.15 1.20
C LEU A 8 -27.29 -5.09 1.92
N LYS A 9 -27.04 -6.25 1.31
CA LYS A 9 -25.97 -7.13 1.75
C LYS A 9 -24.61 -6.51 1.40
N PRO A 10 -23.63 -6.51 2.34
CA PRO A 10 -22.25 -6.18 2.04
C PRO A 10 -21.67 -7.10 0.96
N VAL A 11 -20.87 -6.53 0.06
CA VAL A 11 -20.12 -7.26 -0.97
C VAL A 11 -18.82 -7.82 -0.39
N HIS A 12 -18.25 -8.83 -1.04
CA HIS A 12 -16.98 -9.41 -0.61
C HIS A 12 -15.88 -8.34 -0.56
N ASP A 13 -15.12 -8.35 0.53
CA ASP A 13 -13.99 -7.44 0.76
C ASP A 13 -14.39 -5.95 0.75
N GLU A 14 -15.67 -5.60 0.84
CA GLU A 14 -16.15 -4.21 0.91
C GLU A 14 -15.80 -3.55 2.24
N THR A 15 -15.44 -2.25 2.23
CA THR A 15 -15.26 -1.47 3.47
C THR A 15 -16.60 -0.98 4.03
N LEU A 16 -16.67 -0.70 5.34
CA LEU A 16 -17.90 -0.25 5.97
C LEU A 16 -18.40 1.09 5.41
N SER A 17 -17.52 2.07 5.24
CA SER A 17 -17.81 3.37 4.60
C SER A 17 -18.35 3.22 3.17
N SER A 18 -17.83 2.27 2.38
CA SER A 18 -18.37 1.95 1.04
C SER A 18 -19.78 1.38 1.12
N TRP A 19 -20.02 0.47 2.06
CA TRP A 19 -21.34 -0.11 2.28
C TRP A 19 -22.36 0.92 2.78
N LEU A 20 -21.97 1.79 3.73
CA LEU A 20 -22.80 2.89 4.23
C LEU A 20 -23.17 3.86 3.10
N SER A 21 -22.22 4.24 2.23
CA SER A 21 -22.49 5.06 1.05
C SER A 21 -23.55 4.43 0.15
N ARG A 22 -23.43 3.12 -0.14
CA ARG A 22 -24.44 2.40 -0.92
C ARG A 22 -25.81 2.36 -0.25
N MET A 23 -25.85 2.16 1.07
CA MET A 23 -27.09 2.18 1.84
C MET A 23 -27.79 3.53 1.71
N TYR A 24 -27.03 4.63 1.80
CA TYR A 24 -27.51 5.98 1.56
C TYR A 24 -28.04 6.17 0.12
N HIS A 25 -27.26 5.84 -0.91
CA HIS A 25 -27.68 6.01 -2.31
C HIS A 25 -28.91 5.18 -2.69
N LYS A 26 -29.11 4.02 -2.06
CA LYS A 26 -30.31 3.18 -2.23
C LYS A 26 -31.45 3.55 -1.27
N ARG A 27 -31.32 4.65 -0.51
CA ARG A 27 -32.33 5.21 0.39
C ARG A 27 -32.71 4.29 1.56
N TYR A 28 -31.80 3.40 1.98
CA TYR A 28 -31.96 2.68 3.25
C TYR A 28 -31.61 3.56 4.44
N PHE A 29 -30.69 4.50 4.25
CA PHE A 29 -30.37 5.56 5.21
C PHE A 29 -30.69 6.91 4.60
N ASP A 30 -31.12 7.85 5.43
CA ASP A 30 -31.27 9.25 5.05
C ASP A 30 -29.99 10.05 5.33
N GLY A 31 -30.02 11.34 4.99
CA GLY A 31 -28.89 12.25 5.22
C GLY A 31 -28.62 12.51 6.70
N ALA A 32 -29.64 12.48 7.56
CA ALA A 32 -29.50 12.71 9.00
C ALA A 32 -28.73 11.56 9.64
N LEU A 33 -29.15 10.32 9.42
CA LEU A 33 -28.50 9.12 9.94
C LEU A 33 -27.06 8.98 9.40
N THR A 34 -26.84 9.31 8.13
CA THR A 34 -25.48 9.31 7.54
C THR A 34 -24.58 10.33 8.24
N SER A 35 -25.10 11.53 8.52
CA SER A 35 -24.37 12.59 9.22
C SER A 35 -24.09 12.20 10.68
N GLU A 36 -25.02 11.50 11.33
CA GLU A 36 -24.81 10.95 12.69
C GLU A 36 -23.67 9.93 12.70
N PHE A 37 -23.56 9.05 11.71
CA PHE A 37 -22.44 8.10 11.61
C PHE A 37 -21.10 8.79 11.36
N GLU A 38 -21.06 9.84 10.53
CA GLU A 38 -19.86 10.65 10.32
C GLU A 38 -19.42 11.35 11.61
N GLN A 39 -20.36 11.96 12.33
CA GLN A 39 -20.09 12.58 13.64
C GLN A 39 -19.65 11.56 14.68
N LEU A 40 -20.25 10.36 14.67
CA LEU A 40 -19.86 9.29 15.56
C LEU A 40 -18.43 8.83 15.27
N ALA A 41 -18.06 8.64 14.00
CA ALA A 41 -16.69 8.25 13.63
C ALA A 41 -15.66 9.29 14.10
N ALA A 42 -16.01 10.59 14.01
CA ALA A 42 -15.16 11.69 14.46
C ALA A 42 -14.97 11.75 15.98
N LYS A 43 -15.97 11.33 16.76
CA LYS A 43 -15.96 11.40 18.23
C LYS A 43 -15.54 10.09 18.89
N ASP A 44 -15.74 8.95 18.23
CA ASP A 44 -15.52 7.63 18.79
C ASP A 44 -14.01 7.36 18.95
N PRO A 45 -13.53 7.08 20.17
CA PRO A 45 -12.10 6.92 20.45
C PRO A 45 -11.51 5.67 19.79
N ASN A 46 -12.32 4.69 19.41
CA ASN A 46 -11.86 3.50 18.69
C ASN A 46 -11.77 3.73 17.18
N SER A 47 -12.47 4.75 16.68
CA SER A 47 -12.57 5.03 15.24
C SER A 47 -11.51 6.02 14.75
N ASN A 48 -10.98 6.89 15.61
CA ASN A 48 -9.99 7.91 15.22
C ASN A 48 -10.40 8.73 13.97
N GLY A 49 -11.70 9.00 13.79
CA GLY A 49 -12.22 9.68 12.60
C GLY A 49 -12.42 8.81 11.36
N ASP A 50 -12.21 7.49 11.46
CA ASP A 50 -12.38 6.54 10.35
C ASP A 50 -13.68 5.75 10.47
N SER A 51 -14.64 6.05 9.59
CA SER A 51 -15.93 5.35 9.54
C SER A 51 -15.80 3.85 9.27
N ASP A 52 -14.67 3.37 8.73
CA ASP A 52 -14.46 1.94 8.54
C ASP A 52 -14.24 1.17 9.84
N PHE A 53 -13.98 1.84 10.97
CA PHE A 53 -13.83 1.23 12.30
C PHE A 53 -15.10 1.34 13.17
N LEU A 54 -16.16 1.97 12.67
CA LEU A 54 -17.44 2.08 13.38
C LEU A 54 -18.05 0.72 13.74
N TYR A 55 -17.67 -0.37 13.06
CA TYR A 55 -18.10 -1.72 13.44
C TYR A 55 -17.67 -2.13 14.86
N GLU A 56 -16.74 -1.40 15.49
CA GLU A 56 -16.32 -1.62 16.89
C GLU A 56 -17.09 -0.75 17.89
N SER A 57 -17.86 0.23 17.40
CA SER A 57 -18.59 1.18 18.25
C SER A 57 -19.92 0.57 18.70
N PRO A 58 -20.14 0.35 20.02
CA PRO A 58 -21.42 -0.14 20.52
C PRO A 58 -22.59 0.79 20.17
N THR A 59 -22.33 2.09 20.14
CA THR A 59 -23.31 3.11 19.74
C THR A 59 -23.72 2.92 18.28
N PHE A 60 -22.77 2.72 17.37
CA PHE A 60 -23.08 2.44 15.96
C PHE A 60 -23.86 1.12 15.81
N LEU A 61 -23.42 0.08 16.51
CA LEU A 61 -24.05 -1.23 16.45
C LEU A 61 -25.49 -1.22 16.99
N SER A 62 -25.83 -0.31 17.90
CA SER A 62 -27.19 -0.18 18.45
C SER A 62 -28.26 0.18 17.40
N TYR A 63 -27.88 0.73 16.25
CA TYR A 63 -28.78 1.00 15.12
C TYR A 63 -29.19 -0.26 14.35
N PHE A 64 -28.58 -1.40 14.65
CA PHE A 64 -28.77 -2.66 13.94
C PHE A 64 -29.30 -3.75 14.87
N THR A 65 -30.02 -4.71 14.30
CA THR A 65 -30.46 -5.91 15.04
C THR A 65 -29.26 -6.73 15.54
N ALA A 66 -29.41 -7.51 16.61
CA ALA A 66 -28.32 -8.35 17.14
C ALA A 66 -27.69 -9.29 16.10
N VAL A 67 -28.48 -9.79 15.14
CA VAL A 67 -27.98 -10.63 14.04
C VAL A 67 -27.12 -9.81 13.06
N GLN A 68 -27.53 -8.57 12.75
CA GLN A 68 -26.75 -7.67 11.91
C GLN A 68 -25.47 -7.22 12.59
N GLN A 69 -25.51 -6.89 13.89
CA GLN A 69 -24.33 -6.47 14.66
C GLN A 69 -23.19 -7.48 14.52
N ARG A 70 -23.47 -8.76 14.80
CA ARG A 70 -22.50 -9.85 14.65
C ARG A 70 -21.94 -9.94 13.23
N GLU A 71 -22.77 -9.77 12.21
CA GLU A 71 -22.33 -9.88 10.82
C GLU A 71 -21.56 -8.65 10.34
N ILE A 72 -21.90 -7.45 10.82
CA ILE A 72 -21.17 -6.21 10.59
C ILE A 72 -19.77 -6.34 11.18
N GLU A 73 -19.66 -6.76 12.45
CA GLU A 73 -18.38 -7.00 13.11
C GLU A 73 -17.51 -8.00 12.36
N ILE A 74 -18.08 -9.12 11.88
CA ILE A 74 -17.32 -10.15 11.16
C ILE A 74 -16.89 -9.65 9.78
N ARG A 75 -17.80 -9.02 9.03
CA ARG A 75 -17.57 -8.68 7.62
C ARG A 75 -16.74 -7.44 7.41
N PHE A 76 -16.77 -6.49 8.33
CA PHE A 76 -16.04 -5.24 8.20
C PHE A 76 -14.75 -5.18 9.02
N ARG A 77 -14.48 -6.21 9.84
CA ARG A 77 -13.25 -6.31 10.63
C ARG A 77 -12.01 -6.00 9.80
N MET A 78 -11.21 -5.07 10.29
CA MET A 78 -9.93 -4.69 9.70
C MET A 78 -8.76 -5.14 10.59
N PRO A 79 -7.58 -5.46 10.02
CA PRO A 79 -6.40 -5.76 10.81
C PRO A 79 -5.87 -4.49 11.48
N LYS A 80 -6.25 -4.24 12.74
CA LYS A 80 -6.06 -2.97 13.49
C LYS A 80 -4.70 -2.28 13.33
N SER A 81 -3.61 -3.04 13.20
CA SER A 81 -2.26 -2.49 13.19
C SER A 81 -1.66 -2.23 11.81
N ASP A 82 -2.31 -2.62 10.72
CA ASP A 82 -1.76 -2.62 9.35
C ASP A 82 -2.68 -1.91 8.34
N VAL A 83 -3.40 -0.85 8.75
CA VAL A 83 -4.36 -0.15 7.88
C VAL A 83 -3.97 1.31 7.70
N THR A 84 -4.00 1.75 6.45
CA THR A 84 -3.72 3.13 6.04
C THR A 84 -4.82 4.04 6.57
N LEU A 85 -4.46 5.21 7.10
CA LEU A 85 -5.46 6.22 7.53
C LEU A 85 -6.39 6.59 6.36
N PRO A 86 -7.68 6.91 6.60
CA PRO A 86 -8.65 7.23 5.54
C PRO A 86 -8.16 8.27 4.53
N SER A 87 -7.60 9.36 5.04
CA SER A 87 -7.06 10.47 4.23
C SER A 87 -5.91 10.04 3.31
N SER A 88 -5.22 8.96 3.65
CA SER A 88 -4.12 8.37 2.86
C SER A 88 -4.54 7.13 2.08
N SER A 89 -5.73 6.59 2.34
CA SER A 89 -6.25 5.33 1.79
C SER A 89 -6.90 5.53 0.41
N CYS A 90 -6.09 6.00 -0.53
CA CYS A 90 -6.51 6.41 -1.86
C CYS A 90 -6.34 5.32 -2.93
N LYS A 91 -5.99 4.09 -2.53
CA LYS A 91 -5.64 3.02 -3.47
C LYS A 91 -6.89 2.27 -3.95
N TYR A 92 -6.94 1.97 -5.23
CA TYR A 92 -8.04 1.21 -5.83
C TYR A 92 -7.58 0.29 -6.95
N CYS A 93 -8.40 -0.71 -7.28
CA CYS A 93 -8.21 -1.56 -8.43
C CYS A 93 -9.23 -1.19 -9.52
N SER A 94 -8.75 -0.73 -10.68
CA SER A 94 -9.59 -0.38 -11.82
C SER A 94 -10.39 -1.58 -12.35
N GLU A 95 -9.79 -2.77 -12.40
CA GLU A 95 -10.50 -3.99 -12.83
C GLU A 95 -11.62 -4.38 -11.87
N CYS A 96 -11.43 -4.24 -10.54
CA CYS A 96 -12.55 -4.47 -9.61
C CYS A 96 -13.69 -3.48 -9.82
N PHE A 97 -13.40 -2.22 -10.15
CA PHE A 97 -14.44 -1.25 -10.48
C PHE A 97 -15.16 -1.59 -11.78
N GLN A 98 -14.44 -2.06 -12.80
CA GLN A 98 -15.04 -2.54 -14.04
C GLN A 98 -15.96 -3.74 -13.78
N ASP A 99 -15.52 -4.70 -12.96
CA ASP A 99 -16.33 -5.84 -12.55
C ASP A 99 -17.57 -5.40 -11.78
N ASP A 100 -17.44 -4.47 -10.84
CA ASP A 100 -18.57 -3.93 -10.08
C ASP A 100 -19.62 -3.32 -11.02
N ILE A 101 -19.19 -2.44 -11.93
CA ILE A 101 -20.06 -1.79 -12.91
C ILE A 101 -20.69 -2.81 -13.86
N GLY A 102 -19.90 -3.77 -14.34
CA GLY A 102 -20.38 -4.86 -15.20
C GLY A 102 -21.45 -5.72 -14.52
N ASN A 103 -21.41 -5.82 -13.18
CA ASN A 103 -22.42 -6.49 -12.37
C ASN A 103 -23.54 -5.55 -11.88
N LEU A 104 -23.70 -4.37 -12.49
CA LEU A 104 -24.71 -3.36 -12.16
C LEU A 104 -24.60 -2.83 -10.71
N LEU A 105 -23.39 -2.83 -10.16
CA LEU A 105 -23.06 -2.22 -8.88
C LEU A 105 -22.34 -0.88 -9.10
N VAL A 106 -22.33 -0.05 -8.06
CA VAL A 106 -21.42 1.11 -8.01
C VAL A 106 -19.99 0.63 -7.75
N PRO A 107 -18.95 1.38 -8.12
CA PRO A 107 -17.56 1.06 -7.79
C PRO A 107 -17.38 0.95 -6.26
N ILE A 108 -17.14 -0.26 -5.76
CA ILE A 108 -17.09 -0.54 -4.32
C ILE A 108 -15.64 -0.44 -3.83
N TRP A 109 -15.42 0.24 -2.72
CA TRP A 109 -14.09 0.30 -2.14
C TRP A 109 -13.79 -0.97 -1.35
N ARG A 110 -12.57 -1.51 -1.51
CA ARG A 110 -12.19 -2.78 -0.88
C ARG A 110 -11.28 -2.59 0.33
N ARG A 111 -11.45 -3.43 1.35
CA ARG A 111 -10.64 -3.49 2.59
C ARG A 111 -9.20 -3.87 2.30
N SER A 112 -8.98 -4.86 1.44
CA SER A 112 -7.64 -5.31 1.07
C SER A 112 -6.75 -4.20 0.49
N TRP A 113 -7.33 -3.16 -0.14
CA TRP A 113 -6.58 -2.02 -0.68
C TRP A 113 -6.09 -1.06 0.39
N ARG A 114 -6.75 -1.07 1.56
CA ARG A 114 -6.39 -0.23 2.71
C ARG A 114 -5.25 -0.82 3.54
N ILE A 115 -4.87 -2.08 3.31
CA ILE A 115 -3.77 -2.73 4.03
C ILE A 115 -2.45 -1.99 3.71
N ASN A 116 -1.67 -1.67 4.75
CA ASN A 116 -0.37 -1.03 4.63
C ASN A 116 0.53 -1.85 3.72
N GLY A 117 1.14 -1.16 2.76
CA GLY A 117 1.99 -1.78 1.76
C GLY A 117 1.25 -2.39 0.56
N ALA A 118 -0.10 -2.40 0.51
CA ALA A 118 -0.81 -2.92 -0.67
C ALA A 118 -0.35 -2.22 -1.97
N ALA A 119 0.20 -3.00 -2.89
CA ALA A 119 0.72 -2.58 -4.19
C ALA A 119 -0.08 -3.20 -5.34
N VAL A 120 -0.46 -4.48 -5.22
CA VAL A 120 -1.29 -5.20 -6.20
C VAL A 120 -2.60 -5.67 -5.58
N CYS A 121 -3.65 -5.69 -6.41
CA CYS A 121 -4.92 -6.30 -6.07
C CYS A 121 -4.80 -7.82 -6.06
N MET A 122 -5.29 -8.44 -4.99
CA MET A 122 -5.21 -9.88 -4.76
C MET A 122 -6.47 -10.64 -5.17
N ASN A 123 -7.55 -9.93 -5.50
CA ASN A 123 -8.86 -10.49 -5.81
C ASN A 123 -8.95 -11.04 -7.25
N HIS A 124 -7.91 -10.80 -8.05
CA HIS A 124 -7.84 -11.23 -9.44
C HIS A 124 -6.88 -12.42 -9.61
N PRO A 125 -7.19 -13.37 -10.53
CA PRO A 125 -6.26 -14.43 -10.89
C PRO A 125 -4.91 -13.87 -11.33
N ARG A 126 -4.95 -12.90 -12.24
CA ARG A 126 -3.79 -12.09 -12.65
C ARG A 126 -3.69 -10.85 -11.75
N PRO A 127 -2.54 -10.59 -11.10
CA PRO A 127 -2.40 -9.43 -10.23
C PRO A 127 -2.50 -8.13 -11.02
N VAL A 128 -3.28 -7.20 -10.49
CA VAL A 128 -3.47 -5.86 -11.07
C VAL A 128 -2.74 -4.86 -10.18
N LEU A 129 -1.89 -4.00 -10.75
CA LEU A 129 -1.29 -2.93 -9.98
C LEU A 129 -2.39 -1.98 -9.49
N LEU A 130 -2.41 -1.69 -8.18
CA LEU A 130 -3.35 -0.71 -7.67
C LEU A 130 -3.05 0.66 -8.27
N SER A 131 -4.09 1.43 -8.51
CA SER A 131 -4.00 2.86 -8.79
C SER A 131 -4.16 3.65 -7.50
N ARG A 132 -3.82 4.94 -7.51
CA ARG A 132 -4.01 5.84 -6.39
C ARG A 132 -4.78 7.06 -6.88
N LEU A 133 -5.81 7.47 -6.16
CA LEU A 133 -6.50 8.74 -6.41
C LEU A 133 -5.49 9.88 -6.36
N ILE A 134 -5.54 10.76 -7.36
CA ILE A 134 -4.70 11.97 -7.40
C ILE A 134 -5.17 12.93 -6.32
N GLN A 135 -6.49 13.07 -6.15
CA GLN A 135 -7.12 13.88 -5.13
C GLN A 135 -8.08 13.01 -4.32
N CYS A 136 -7.79 12.82 -3.04
CA CYS A 136 -8.73 12.17 -2.14
C CYS A 136 -9.93 13.12 -1.93
N PRO A 137 -11.16 12.72 -2.28
CA PRO A 137 -12.31 13.56 -2.02
C PRO A 137 -12.55 13.70 -0.52
N THR A 138 -13.01 14.87 -0.09
CA THR A 138 -13.47 15.09 1.29
C THR A 138 -14.69 14.24 1.60
N ASP A 139 -15.59 14.09 0.62
CA ASP A 139 -16.71 13.16 0.69
C ASP A 139 -16.28 11.77 0.18
N LEU A 140 -16.16 10.82 1.11
CA LEU A 140 -15.76 9.45 0.80
C LEU A 140 -16.87 8.65 0.10
N ARG A 141 -18.10 9.16 -0.01
CA ARG A 141 -19.22 8.45 -0.65
C ARG A 141 -19.01 8.26 -2.15
N ASP A 142 -18.44 9.26 -2.81
CA ASP A 142 -18.22 9.28 -4.27
C ASP A 142 -16.81 8.82 -4.68
N ARG A 143 -15.97 8.41 -3.73
CA ARG A 143 -14.57 8.04 -3.99
C ARG A 143 -14.40 6.94 -5.04
N GLY A 144 -15.33 5.98 -5.09
CA GLY A 144 -15.33 4.91 -6.07
C GLY A 144 -15.52 5.44 -7.49
N TRP A 145 -16.51 6.32 -7.68
CA TRP A 145 -16.78 6.96 -8.97
C TRP A 145 -15.66 7.90 -9.39
N GLN A 146 -15.11 8.68 -8.44
CA GLN A 146 -13.96 9.54 -8.71
C GLN A 146 -12.76 8.71 -9.19
N GLY A 147 -12.47 7.58 -8.55
CA GLY A 147 -11.39 6.69 -8.98
C GLY A 147 -11.61 6.09 -10.35
N PHE A 148 -12.84 5.66 -10.63
CA PHE A 148 -13.18 5.15 -11.95
C PHE A 148 -13.07 6.23 -13.04
N LYS A 149 -13.52 7.46 -12.76
CA LYS A 149 -13.37 8.62 -13.64
C LYS A 149 -11.90 8.94 -13.92
N GLU A 150 -11.08 9.06 -12.89
CA GLU A 150 -9.64 9.33 -13.03
C GLU A 150 -8.94 8.23 -13.85
N TYR A 151 -9.34 6.97 -13.68
CA TYR A 151 -8.84 5.88 -14.49
C TYR A 151 -9.17 6.07 -15.98
N LEU A 152 -10.42 6.38 -16.32
CA LEU A 152 -10.85 6.59 -17.71
C LEU A 152 -10.17 7.79 -18.37
N GLU A 153 -9.96 8.87 -17.61
CA GLU A 153 -9.29 10.09 -18.09
C GLU A 153 -7.77 9.90 -18.21
N SER A 154 -7.19 8.99 -17.43
CA SER A 154 -5.76 8.71 -17.45
C SER A 154 -5.34 7.99 -18.74
N PRO A 155 -4.20 8.37 -19.36
CA PRO A 155 -3.58 7.59 -20.43
C PRO A 155 -3.30 6.14 -20.01
N ALA A 156 -3.14 5.87 -18.71
CA ALA A 156 -2.87 4.54 -18.17
C ALA A 156 -3.97 3.52 -18.50
N SER A 157 -5.24 3.93 -18.63
CA SER A 157 -6.33 3.02 -19.04
C SER A 157 -6.11 2.41 -20.43
N ARG A 158 -5.34 3.09 -21.28
CA ARG A 158 -5.03 2.66 -22.64
C ARG A 158 -3.70 1.92 -22.73
N LEU A 159 -2.87 1.99 -21.68
CA LEU A 159 -1.58 1.33 -21.62
C LEU A 159 -1.74 -0.10 -21.10
N ARG A 160 -1.19 -1.07 -21.83
CA ARG A 160 -1.16 -2.49 -21.41
C ARG A 160 -0.04 -2.82 -20.42
N ALA A 161 0.77 -1.82 -20.04
CA ALA A 161 1.93 -1.98 -19.17
C ALA A 161 1.84 -1.02 -17.97
N ASN A 162 2.07 -1.56 -16.77
CA ASN A 162 2.05 -0.82 -15.52
C ASN A 162 3.42 -0.19 -15.18
N PHE A 163 4.47 -0.73 -15.80
CA PHE A 163 5.86 -0.32 -15.63
C PHE A 163 6.43 0.17 -16.97
N PRO A 164 7.43 1.07 -16.95
CA PRO A 164 8.25 1.35 -18.13
C PRO A 164 9.02 0.09 -18.53
N ILE A 165 8.63 -0.54 -19.65
CA ILE A 165 9.26 -1.78 -20.16
C ILE A 165 10.15 -1.44 -21.36
N MET A 166 11.33 -2.06 -21.43
CA MET A 166 12.33 -1.82 -22.50
C MET A 166 11.91 -2.36 -23.87
N ASN A 167 11.02 -3.36 -23.91
CA ASN A 167 10.59 -4.03 -25.14
C ASN A 167 9.48 -3.26 -25.87
N SER A 168 9.60 -3.09 -27.18
CA SER A 168 8.64 -2.37 -28.04
C SER A 168 7.47 -3.22 -28.53
N SER A 169 7.55 -4.56 -28.44
CA SER A 169 6.46 -5.44 -28.89
C SER A 169 5.35 -5.56 -27.83
N SER A 170 4.09 -5.31 -28.24
CA SER A 170 2.94 -5.23 -27.34
C SER A 170 2.71 -6.53 -26.55
N ASP A 171 2.76 -7.69 -27.21
CA ASP A 171 2.46 -8.98 -26.58
C ASP A 171 3.54 -9.43 -25.60
N LYS A 172 4.82 -9.24 -25.96
CA LYS A 172 5.93 -9.54 -25.04
C LYS A 172 5.91 -8.57 -23.86
N GLY A 173 5.61 -7.30 -24.09
CA GLY A 173 5.46 -6.30 -23.03
C GLY A 173 4.35 -6.65 -22.04
N ALA A 174 3.20 -7.13 -22.52
CA ALA A 174 2.10 -7.56 -21.66
C ALA A 174 2.48 -8.79 -20.81
N ALA A 175 3.09 -9.82 -21.41
CA ALA A 175 3.55 -10.99 -20.68
C ALA A 175 4.65 -10.66 -19.65
N GLN A 176 5.57 -9.76 -20.01
CA GLN A 176 6.60 -9.24 -19.11
C GLN A 176 5.98 -8.48 -17.93
N ASN A 177 5.01 -7.59 -18.20
CA ASN A 177 4.28 -6.85 -17.18
C ASN A 177 3.56 -7.80 -16.21
N GLU A 178 2.89 -8.83 -16.73
CA GLU A 178 2.22 -9.84 -15.90
C GLU A 178 3.23 -10.58 -15.00
N LYS A 179 4.36 -11.04 -15.54
CA LYS A 179 5.42 -11.69 -14.75
C LYS A 179 5.95 -10.77 -13.65
N LEU A 180 6.20 -9.50 -13.95
CA LEU A 180 6.61 -8.50 -12.96
C LEU A 180 5.59 -8.36 -11.82
N LEU A 181 4.29 -8.29 -12.13
CA LEU A 181 3.22 -8.20 -11.13
C LEU A 181 3.08 -9.49 -10.30
N GLN A 182 3.32 -10.66 -10.90
CA GLN A 182 3.33 -11.93 -10.16
C GLN A 182 4.46 -11.98 -9.13
N LEU A 183 5.63 -11.42 -9.43
CA LEU A 183 6.71 -11.27 -8.45
C LEU A 183 6.31 -10.34 -7.30
N VAL A 184 5.65 -9.21 -7.60
CA VAL A 184 5.10 -8.32 -6.57
C VAL A 184 4.07 -9.05 -5.70
N LYS A 185 3.12 -9.76 -6.33
CA LYS A 185 2.08 -10.56 -5.66
C LYS A 185 2.69 -11.55 -4.66
N ARG A 186 3.74 -12.25 -5.08
CA ARG A 186 4.45 -13.24 -4.26
C ARG A 186 5.05 -12.58 -3.01
N VAL A 187 5.79 -11.49 -3.17
CA VAL A 187 6.45 -10.82 -2.05
C VAL A 187 5.44 -10.09 -1.16
N GLN A 188 4.42 -9.45 -1.72
CA GLN A 188 3.35 -8.81 -0.95
C GLN A 188 2.62 -9.83 -0.05
N ARG A 189 2.28 -11.02 -0.58
CA ARG A 189 1.67 -12.10 0.23
C ARG A 189 2.58 -12.52 1.37
N TRP A 190 3.86 -12.73 1.08
CA TRP A 190 4.85 -13.09 2.09
C TRP A 190 4.95 -12.01 3.17
N TYR A 191 5.06 -10.74 2.77
CA TYR A 191 5.13 -9.60 3.68
C TYR A 191 3.88 -9.54 4.57
N GLN A 192 2.69 -9.59 3.99
CA GLN A 192 1.42 -9.54 4.73
C GLN A 192 1.28 -10.72 5.71
N ALA A 193 1.71 -11.93 5.33
CA ALA A 193 1.73 -13.07 6.23
C ALA A 193 2.69 -12.86 7.40
N HIS A 194 3.87 -12.30 7.16
CA HIS A 194 4.88 -12.03 8.19
C HIS A 194 4.51 -10.87 9.12
N THR A 195 3.79 -9.84 8.64
CA THR A 195 3.32 -8.76 9.51
C THR A 195 2.09 -9.15 10.32
N SER A 196 1.33 -10.16 9.87
CA SER A 196 0.12 -10.64 10.56
C SER A 196 0.40 -11.77 11.56
N ASP A 197 1.44 -12.59 11.36
CA ASP A 197 1.79 -13.70 12.24
C ASP A 197 2.96 -13.36 13.17
N HIS A 198 2.64 -13.17 14.46
CA HIS A 198 3.63 -12.90 15.52
C HIS A 198 4.60 -14.05 15.82
N ARG A 199 4.44 -15.23 15.18
CA ARG A 199 5.26 -16.42 15.44
C ARG A 199 6.39 -16.64 14.44
N SER A 200 6.48 -15.85 13.37
CA SER A 200 7.57 -16.00 12.41
C SER A 200 8.92 -15.61 13.02
N LYS A 201 9.86 -16.56 13.05
CA LYS A 201 11.15 -16.42 13.77
C LYS A 201 12.29 -15.78 12.96
N ARG A 202 12.10 -15.50 11.66
CA ARG A 202 13.22 -15.05 10.80
C ARG A 202 13.41 -13.55 10.73
N LEU A 203 12.32 -12.78 10.73
CA LEU A 203 12.35 -11.32 10.67
C LEU A 203 11.18 -10.75 11.45
N SER A 204 11.47 -9.76 12.28
CA SER A 204 10.44 -9.01 12.96
C SER A 204 9.64 -8.14 11.98
N ARG A 205 8.39 -7.87 12.36
CA ARG A 205 7.51 -6.92 11.68
C ARG A 205 8.12 -5.52 11.58
N ASN A 206 8.80 -5.06 12.64
CA ASN A 206 9.41 -3.72 12.64
C ASN A 206 10.62 -3.68 11.72
N SER A 207 11.41 -4.75 11.64
CA SER A 207 12.53 -4.89 10.70
C SER A 207 12.05 -4.76 9.25
N LEU A 208 10.97 -5.46 8.89
CA LEU A 208 10.38 -5.39 7.54
C LEU A 208 9.84 -4.00 7.21
N ARG A 209 9.11 -3.39 8.16
CA ARG A 209 8.60 -2.03 8.00
C ARG A 209 9.74 -1.04 7.84
N PHE A 210 10.77 -1.14 8.66
CA PHE A 210 11.94 -0.26 8.61
C PHE A 210 12.64 -0.31 7.24
N LEU A 211 12.86 -1.52 6.68
CA LEU A 211 13.43 -1.66 5.34
C LEU A 211 12.55 -1.03 4.24
N LEU A 212 11.23 -1.23 4.29
CA LEU A 212 10.31 -0.53 3.39
C LEU A 212 10.40 0.98 3.57
N GLY A 213 10.43 1.47 4.81
CA GLY A 213 10.52 2.88 5.15
C GLY A 213 11.76 3.53 4.53
N ILE A 214 12.92 2.88 4.63
CA ILE A 214 14.17 3.34 3.99
C ILE A 214 13.99 3.41 2.47
N TRP A 215 13.56 2.32 1.83
CA TRP A 215 13.47 2.27 0.37
C TRP A 215 12.39 3.20 -0.20
N LEU A 216 11.38 3.55 0.61
CA LEU A 216 10.25 4.42 0.27
C LEU A 216 10.33 5.80 0.92
N HIS A 217 11.49 6.20 1.47
CA HIS A 217 11.65 7.52 2.05
C HIS A 217 11.35 8.63 1.02
N GLN A 218 10.61 9.65 1.44
CA GLN A 218 10.41 10.88 0.65
C GLN A 218 11.63 11.77 0.73
N ALA A 219 11.97 12.51 -0.33
CA ALA A 219 13.11 13.42 -0.28
C ALA A 219 12.92 14.53 0.77
N ASP A 220 13.99 14.87 1.47
CA ASP A 220 14.10 16.06 2.33
C ASP A 220 15.27 16.92 1.81
N THR A 221 15.05 17.52 0.64
CA THR A 221 16.07 18.31 -0.05
C THR A 221 16.39 19.60 0.70
N PRO A 222 17.67 20.00 0.80
CA PRO A 222 18.83 19.48 0.05
C PRO A 222 19.56 18.30 0.73
N LYS A 223 19.11 17.86 1.90
CA LYS A 223 19.90 16.97 2.77
C LYS A 223 19.79 15.49 2.39
N LEU A 224 18.66 15.10 1.79
CA LEU A 224 18.32 13.69 1.59
C LEU A 224 17.64 13.43 0.24
N SER A 225 18.23 12.51 -0.52
CA SER A 225 17.62 11.96 -1.72
C SER A 225 16.47 11.01 -1.35
N PRO A 226 15.45 10.85 -2.21
CA PRO A 226 14.41 9.86 -1.98
C PRO A 226 14.97 8.43 -1.97
N GLY A 227 14.27 7.52 -1.30
CA GLY A 227 14.63 6.11 -1.26
C GLY A 227 14.67 5.48 -2.67
N ILE A 228 15.49 4.43 -2.83
CA ILE A 228 15.74 3.78 -4.14
C ILE A 228 14.46 3.33 -4.87
N ALA A 229 13.42 2.94 -4.14
CA ALA A 229 12.17 2.49 -4.76
C ALA A 229 11.35 3.66 -5.34
N ARG A 230 11.47 4.86 -4.76
CA ARG A 230 10.86 6.08 -5.30
C ARG A 230 11.60 6.58 -6.53
N THR A 231 12.92 6.53 -6.53
CA THR A 231 13.72 7.06 -7.64
C THR A 231 13.78 6.15 -8.87
N CYS A 232 13.42 4.87 -8.74
CA CYS A 232 13.56 3.86 -9.81
C CYS A 232 12.99 4.31 -11.17
N PHE A 233 11.85 5.02 -11.18
CA PHE A 233 11.17 5.49 -12.39
C PHE A 233 10.98 7.02 -12.45
N GLN A 234 11.44 7.77 -11.45
CA GLN A 234 11.24 9.22 -11.41
C GLN A 234 12.27 9.94 -12.28
N SER A 235 11.81 10.95 -13.03
CA SER A 235 12.67 11.89 -13.74
C SER A 235 13.12 13.01 -12.78
N PRO A 236 14.36 13.55 -12.89
CA PRO A 236 14.91 14.56 -11.95
C PRO A 236 14.04 15.81 -11.73
N LEU A 237 13.14 16.12 -12.65
CA LEU A 237 12.38 17.38 -12.70
C LEU A 237 11.11 17.42 -11.83
N ARG A 238 10.68 16.30 -11.24
CA ARG A 238 9.45 16.25 -10.41
C ARG A 238 9.76 15.91 -8.96
N GLN A 239 10.35 16.85 -8.24
CA GLN A 239 10.40 16.80 -6.78
C GLN A 239 9.30 17.71 -6.23
N SER A 240 8.24 17.14 -5.67
CA SER A 240 7.19 17.90 -4.99
C SER A 240 7.29 17.73 -3.47
N ARG A 241 7.30 18.91 -2.85
CA ARG A 241 7.16 19.36 -1.44
C ARG A 241 7.59 18.44 -0.28
N PRO A 242 8.41 18.97 0.65
CA PRO A 242 8.82 18.27 1.86
C PRO A 242 7.69 18.26 2.88
N ASN A 243 7.47 17.12 3.53
CA ASN A 243 6.98 17.08 4.90
C ASN A 243 8.14 16.59 5.77
N ALA A 244 8.82 17.54 6.42
CA ALA A 244 9.92 17.27 7.32
C ALA A 244 9.41 16.55 8.58
N GLY A 245 9.75 15.27 8.68
CA GLY A 245 9.62 14.40 9.84
C GLY A 245 10.73 13.34 9.79
N ARG A 246 10.87 12.49 10.82
CA ARG A 246 11.89 11.40 10.90
C ARG A 246 12.16 10.77 9.53
N LEU A 247 13.44 10.59 9.17
CA LEU A 247 13.84 10.10 7.85
C LEU A 247 13.06 8.83 7.49
N THR A 248 12.93 7.89 8.41
CA THR A 248 12.41 6.58 8.04
C THR A 248 10.95 6.38 8.29
N ALA A 249 10.24 7.26 9.03
CA ALA A 249 8.88 7.05 9.56
C ALA A 249 8.09 6.03 8.73
N PRO A 250 8.24 4.72 9.02
CA PRO A 250 7.97 3.70 8.00
C PRO A 250 6.52 3.71 7.56
N GLU A 251 5.63 3.97 8.49
CA GLU A 251 4.21 4.15 8.29
C GLU A 251 3.95 5.30 7.30
N ALA A 252 4.52 6.48 7.52
CA ALA A 252 4.34 7.63 6.64
C ALA A 252 4.93 7.39 5.23
N SER A 253 6.08 6.73 5.15
CA SER A 253 6.72 6.41 3.87
C SER A 253 5.93 5.38 3.07
N ILE A 254 5.39 4.34 3.72
CA ILE A 254 4.54 3.32 3.10
C ILE A 254 3.19 3.90 2.66
N ASP A 255 2.58 4.75 3.48
CA ASP A 255 1.24 5.32 3.24
C ASP A 255 1.23 6.31 2.09
N THR A 256 2.33 7.04 1.90
CA THR A 256 2.46 8.05 0.83
C THR A 256 3.06 7.48 -0.45
N ALA A 257 3.61 6.26 -0.42
CA ALA A 257 4.14 5.62 -1.62
C ALA A 257 3.01 5.31 -2.62
N THR A 258 3.32 5.49 -3.90
CA THR A 258 2.44 4.99 -4.96
C THR A 258 2.52 3.47 -5.03
N PRO A 259 1.48 2.76 -5.51
CA PRO A 259 1.54 1.32 -5.69
C PRO A 259 2.71 0.84 -6.56
N ARG A 260 3.14 1.65 -7.55
CA ARG A 260 4.32 1.37 -8.37
C ARG A 260 5.61 1.43 -7.56
N GLU A 261 5.77 2.42 -6.70
CA GLU A 261 6.94 2.53 -5.82
C GLU A 261 6.98 1.37 -4.81
N LEU A 262 5.81 0.99 -4.26
CA LEU A 262 5.69 -0.19 -3.40
C LEU A 262 6.06 -1.48 -4.12
N ALA A 263 5.67 -1.63 -5.38
CA ALA A 263 6.08 -2.78 -6.20
C ALA A 263 7.60 -2.90 -6.33
N VAL A 264 8.31 -1.78 -6.54
CA VAL A 264 9.78 -1.76 -6.58
C VAL A 264 10.36 -2.15 -5.22
N ALA A 265 9.83 -1.59 -4.13
CA ALA A 265 10.26 -1.94 -2.77
C ALA A 265 10.06 -3.43 -2.47
N TYR A 266 8.98 -4.03 -2.95
CA TYR A 266 8.76 -5.47 -2.85
C TYR A 266 9.73 -6.28 -3.71
N TRP A 267 10.13 -5.81 -4.90
CA TRP A 267 11.20 -6.50 -5.63
C TRP A 267 12.52 -6.48 -4.87
N LEU A 268 12.90 -5.34 -4.29
CA LEU A 268 14.11 -5.22 -3.46
C LEU A 268 14.04 -6.17 -2.27
N MET A 269 12.91 -6.20 -1.57
CA MET A 269 12.68 -7.12 -0.46
C MET A 269 12.76 -8.58 -0.90
N GLY A 270 12.15 -8.91 -2.04
CA GLY A 270 12.15 -10.26 -2.57
C GLY A 270 13.54 -10.76 -2.92
N VAL A 271 14.40 -9.89 -3.46
CA VAL A 271 15.81 -10.22 -3.73
C VAL A 271 16.60 -10.34 -2.43
N ALA A 272 16.39 -9.43 -1.47
CA ALA A 272 17.11 -9.43 -0.20
C ALA A 272 16.86 -10.68 0.66
N TYR A 273 15.68 -11.29 0.52
CA TYR A 273 15.24 -12.46 1.29
C TYR A 273 14.95 -13.70 0.42
N GLU A 274 15.51 -13.74 -0.79
CA GLU A 274 15.48 -14.91 -1.69
C GLU A 274 14.07 -15.41 -2.08
N LEU A 275 13.06 -14.54 -2.01
CA LEU A 275 11.71 -14.79 -2.54
C LEU A 275 11.65 -14.59 -4.07
N ILE A 276 12.59 -13.80 -4.56
CA ILE A 276 12.89 -13.57 -5.98
C ILE A 276 14.26 -14.17 -6.22
N THR A 277 14.31 -15.15 -7.11
CA THR A 277 15.54 -15.82 -7.53
C THR A 277 16.47 -14.85 -8.27
N ARG A 278 17.75 -15.21 -8.41
CA ARG A 278 18.72 -14.39 -9.15
C ARG A 278 18.29 -14.19 -10.60
N GLU A 279 17.74 -15.24 -11.23
CA GLU A 279 17.23 -15.22 -12.60
C GLU A 279 16.03 -14.28 -12.73
N GLU A 280 15.10 -14.31 -11.77
CA GLU A 280 13.97 -13.38 -11.72
C GLU A 280 14.43 -11.93 -11.48
N ALA A 281 15.46 -11.73 -10.67
CA ALA A 281 16.04 -10.41 -10.43
C ALA A 281 16.70 -9.84 -11.69
N VAL A 282 17.49 -10.67 -12.40
CA VAL A 282 18.09 -10.31 -13.70
C VAL A 282 16.99 -10.00 -14.70
N PHE A 283 15.93 -10.81 -14.74
CA PHE A 283 14.75 -10.54 -15.55
C PHE A 283 14.13 -9.16 -15.24
N ILE A 284 13.98 -8.77 -13.96
CA ILE A 284 13.48 -7.44 -13.59
C ILE A 284 14.40 -6.36 -14.19
N ARG A 285 15.72 -6.46 -13.95
CA ARG A 285 16.72 -5.50 -14.43
C ARG A 285 16.68 -5.31 -15.96
N GLU A 286 16.58 -6.40 -16.71
CA GLU A 286 16.58 -6.37 -18.17
C GLU A 286 15.24 -5.91 -18.76
N THR A 287 14.15 -6.09 -18.01
CA THR A 287 12.80 -5.77 -18.49
C THR A 287 12.44 -4.31 -18.23
N ILE A 288 12.76 -3.77 -17.05
CA ILE A 288 12.32 -2.42 -16.67
C ILE A 288 13.29 -1.35 -17.21
N ARG A 289 12.73 -0.23 -17.65
CA ARG A 289 13.51 0.97 -17.98
C ARG A 289 13.68 1.82 -16.72
N THR A 290 14.82 1.71 -16.06
CA THR A 290 15.17 2.52 -14.89
C THR A 290 15.64 3.93 -15.30
N ALA A 291 15.37 4.94 -14.47
CA ALA A 291 15.76 6.32 -14.75
C ALA A 291 17.26 6.61 -14.53
N PHE A 292 17.89 5.99 -13.53
CA PHE A 292 19.24 6.35 -13.08
C PHE A 292 20.23 5.18 -13.08
N SER A 293 19.84 4.06 -12.48
CA SER A 293 20.74 2.93 -12.20
C SER A 293 20.03 1.62 -12.48
N PRO A 294 20.72 0.60 -13.02
CA PRO A 294 20.15 -0.71 -13.20
C PRO A 294 19.63 -1.27 -11.88
N PHE A 295 18.50 -1.99 -11.94
CA PHE A 295 17.90 -2.61 -10.77
C PHE A 295 18.88 -3.58 -10.06
N PRO A 296 19.09 -3.51 -8.74
CA PRO A 296 20.02 -4.38 -8.03
C PRO A 296 19.52 -5.84 -7.99
N THR A 297 20.40 -6.81 -8.23
CA THR A 297 20.04 -8.25 -8.36
C THR A 297 20.58 -9.12 -7.24
N THR A 298 21.23 -8.51 -6.25
CA THR A 298 21.79 -9.22 -5.09
C THR A 298 21.60 -8.37 -3.85
N GLN A 299 21.56 -9.01 -2.68
CA GLN A 299 21.47 -8.31 -1.39
C GLN A 299 22.59 -7.27 -1.21
N MET A 300 23.81 -7.61 -1.61
CA MET A 300 24.96 -6.69 -1.55
C MET A 300 24.79 -5.46 -2.46
N GLN A 301 24.24 -5.63 -3.67
CA GLN A 301 23.94 -4.50 -4.55
C GLN A 301 22.82 -3.63 -3.98
N ILE A 302 21.80 -4.22 -3.34
CA ILE A 302 20.73 -3.46 -2.67
C ILE A 302 21.32 -2.61 -1.54
N ALA A 303 22.18 -3.18 -0.70
CA ALA A 303 22.85 -2.44 0.37
C ALA A 303 23.69 -1.29 -0.19
N ALA A 304 24.50 -1.57 -1.23
CA ALA A 304 25.32 -0.55 -1.89
C ALA A 304 24.47 0.59 -2.47
N SER A 305 23.41 0.28 -3.23
CA SER A 305 22.49 1.28 -3.78
C SER A 305 21.73 2.05 -2.70
N THR A 306 21.34 1.39 -1.61
CA THR A 306 20.70 2.05 -0.48
C THR A 306 21.66 3.04 0.16
N THR A 307 22.87 2.62 0.53
CA THR A 307 23.87 3.52 1.15
C THR A 307 24.28 4.68 0.25
N ALA A 308 24.44 4.45 -1.05
CA ALA A 308 24.80 5.50 -2.01
C ALA A 308 23.72 6.58 -2.18
N ASN A 309 22.46 6.29 -1.84
CA ASN A 309 21.38 7.29 -1.87
C ASN A 309 21.42 8.26 -0.68
N TYR A 310 22.16 7.95 0.38
CA TYR A 310 22.26 8.79 1.57
C TYR A 310 23.64 9.45 1.65
N LEU A 311 23.68 10.78 1.84
CA LEU A 311 24.88 11.49 2.24
C LEU A 311 25.30 11.05 3.67
N ASP A 312 26.57 11.27 4.04
CA ASP A 312 27.11 10.84 5.35
C ASP A 312 26.27 11.32 6.56
N GLU A 313 25.73 12.54 6.51
CA GLU A 313 24.84 13.07 7.54
C GLU A 313 23.50 12.31 7.58
N GLY A 314 22.87 12.09 6.43
CA GLY A 314 21.63 11.33 6.31
C GLY A 314 21.78 9.88 6.76
N LEU A 315 22.94 9.30 6.48
CA LEU A 315 23.29 7.94 6.83
C LEU A 315 23.57 7.76 8.34
N SER A 316 24.21 8.76 8.96
CA SER A 316 24.38 8.82 10.41
C SER A 316 23.03 8.95 11.13
N ARG A 317 22.12 9.78 10.60
CA ARG A 317 20.75 9.90 11.11
C ARG A 317 19.97 8.60 10.93
N LEU A 318 20.14 7.91 9.80
CA LEU A 318 19.51 6.61 9.56
C LEU A 318 19.93 5.56 10.59
N ILE A 319 21.23 5.48 10.92
CA ILE A 319 21.73 4.59 11.98
C ILE A 319 21.12 4.97 13.34
N HIS A 320 21.06 6.26 13.65
CA HIS A 320 20.49 6.74 14.91
C HIS A 320 18.99 6.39 15.02
N GLU A 321 18.23 6.56 13.95
CA GLU A 321 16.83 6.16 13.87
C GLU A 321 16.66 4.64 14.00
N ALA A 322 17.48 3.85 13.30
CA ALA A 322 17.46 2.41 13.43
C ALA A 322 17.68 1.95 14.88
N LYS A 323 18.69 2.53 15.56
CA LYS A 323 19.01 2.21 16.96
C LYS A 323 17.94 2.67 17.97
N SER A 324 17.14 3.68 17.63
CA SER A 324 16.09 4.20 18.51
C SER A 324 14.72 3.59 18.25
N ALA A 325 14.46 3.11 17.02
CA ALA A 325 13.17 2.53 16.64
C ALA A 325 13.14 1.00 16.70
N LEU A 326 14.30 0.34 16.64
CA LEU A 326 14.41 -1.12 16.64
C LEU A 326 15.07 -1.63 17.93
N THR A 327 14.63 -2.80 18.38
CA THR A 327 15.36 -3.57 19.39
C THR A 327 16.72 -4.02 18.83
N LEU A 328 17.62 -4.50 19.71
CA LEU A 328 18.95 -4.95 19.29
C LEU A 328 18.90 -6.09 18.25
N ASP A 329 17.98 -7.04 18.42
CA ASP A 329 17.83 -8.17 17.50
C ASP A 329 17.24 -7.72 16.16
N GLU A 330 16.24 -6.85 16.18
CA GLU A 330 15.68 -6.23 14.97
C GLU A 330 16.73 -5.40 14.21
N PHE A 331 17.58 -4.65 14.93
CA PHE A 331 18.67 -3.92 14.31
C PHE A 331 19.66 -4.88 13.64
N ARG A 332 20.00 -6.01 14.26
CA ARG A 332 20.88 -7.03 13.65
C ARG A 332 20.28 -7.57 12.36
N GLU A 333 18.98 -7.86 12.34
CA GLU A 333 18.25 -8.35 11.17
C GLU A 333 18.33 -7.42 9.95
N VAL A 334 18.40 -6.10 10.16
CA VAL A 334 18.44 -5.10 9.08
C VAL A 334 19.82 -4.48 8.85
N SER A 335 20.76 -4.66 9.78
CA SER A 335 22.09 -4.04 9.75
C SER A 335 22.88 -4.32 8.46
N TRP A 336 22.57 -5.41 7.76
CA TRP A 336 23.18 -5.75 6.48
C TRP A 336 23.05 -4.65 5.43
N VAL A 337 21.94 -3.91 5.46
CA VAL A 337 21.71 -2.79 4.52
C VAL A 337 22.61 -1.59 4.83
N LEU A 338 23.21 -1.56 6.02
CA LEU A 338 24.07 -0.49 6.55
C LEU A 338 25.55 -0.91 6.66
N ILE A 339 25.94 -2.12 6.23
CA ILE A 339 27.25 -2.76 6.52
C ILE A 339 28.47 -1.92 6.12
N ARG A 340 28.40 -1.12 5.04
CA ARG A 340 29.55 -0.27 4.61
C ARG A 340 30.01 0.75 5.66
N LEU A 341 29.24 1.00 6.71
CA LEU A 341 29.55 1.97 7.76
C LEU A 341 30.15 1.35 9.02
N ILE A 342 29.88 0.07 9.25
CA ILE A 342 30.39 -0.63 10.45
C ILE A 342 31.87 -0.95 10.23
N GLN A 343 32.23 -1.31 8.99
CA GLN A 343 33.59 -1.69 8.62
C GLN A 343 34.53 -0.50 8.30
N SER A 344 34.02 0.73 8.18
CA SER A 344 34.85 1.93 7.95
C SER A 344 35.22 2.69 9.23
N LYS A 345 34.65 2.28 10.38
CA LYS A 345 34.91 2.86 11.72
C LYS A 345 35.50 1.86 12.71
N SER A 346 35.81 0.65 12.25
CA SER A 346 36.66 -0.34 12.95
C SER A 346 37.97 -0.46 12.19
#